data_AF-A0A523T2H8-F1
#
_entry.id   AF-A0A523T2H8-F1
#
_cell.length_a   1.000
_cell.length_b   1.000
_cell.length_c   1.000
_cell.angle_alpha   90.00
_cell.angle_beta   90.00
_cell.angle_gamma   90.00
#
_symmetry.space_group_name_H-M   'P 1'
#
loop_
_entity.id
_entity.type
_entity.pdbx_description
1 polymer ?
#
loop_
_entity_poly.entity_id
_entity_poly.type
_entity_poly.pdbx_seq_one_letter_code
_entity_poly.pdbx_strand_id
1 'polypeptide(L)'
;VYGALLLIVMFVSLAMMVGTKYMNSHNSPFQRVHYFPRNNDSLIVQPDTATEANSVEAEDTVSHTITPKKDSTSVPIVLPELYGYLKPVAIPWAEIIIDDISHGNTPLSHPIKLTAGNHFIKLKHPNRKEFSQLISIAKDETLKIQVTLQEVFGFLRINVNPWAEIYIDGEKKGITPIADPIRLTTGEHELELKKGESILWKKTIIIPVNDTLKQTINL
;
A
#
# COMPACT_ATOMS: atom_id res chain seq x y z
N VAL A 1 54.17 -51.86 -17.19
CA VAL A 1 54.47 -50.43 -17.43
C VAL A 1 53.64 -49.62 -16.43
N TYR A 2 54.20 -49.41 -15.24
CA TYR A 2 53.75 -48.40 -14.29
C TYR A 2 54.17 -47.02 -14.84
N GLY A 3 53.34 -46.00 -14.72
CA GLY A 3 53.74 -44.66 -15.13
C GLY A 3 52.72 -43.58 -14.87
N ALA A 4 52.80 -43.00 -13.67
CA ALA A 4 52.27 -41.69 -13.23
C ALA A 4 50.73 -41.60 -13.01
N LEU A 5 50.20 -41.63 -11.78
CA LEU A 5 50.33 -40.62 -10.70
C LEU A 5 49.61 -39.32 -11.10
N LEU A 6 48.38 -39.08 -10.64
CA LEU A 6 48.07 -38.29 -9.44
C LEU A 6 46.66 -38.69 -8.92
N LEU A 7 46.46 -39.29 -7.73
CA LEU A 7 46.54 -38.66 -6.38
C LEU A 7 45.82 -37.31 -6.38
N ILE A 8 44.60 -37.20 -5.83
CA ILE A 8 44.32 -36.92 -4.40
C ILE A 8 42.88 -37.44 -4.11
N VAL A 9 42.71 -38.59 -3.43
CA VAL A 9 42.32 -38.73 -1.99
C VAL A 9 40.95 -38.05 -1.70
N MET A 10 39.82 -38.73 -1.46
CA MET A 10 39.52 -39.86 -0.55
C MET A 10 39.91 -39.60 0.92
N PHE A 11 39.37 -38.52 1.50
CA PHE A 11 39.06 -38.41 2.95
C PHE A 11 37.52 -38.44 3.03
N VAL A 12 36.82 -39.50 3.44
CA VAL A 12 36.80 -40.17 4.75
C VAL A 12 36.70 -39.16 5.91
N SER A 13 35.42 -38.81 6.20
CA SER A 13 34.78 -38.68 7.52
C SER A 13 35.60 -38.17 8.73
N LEU A 14 35.11 -37.13 9.42
CA LEU A 14 34.58 -37.20 10.81
C LEU A 14 34.31 -35.79 11.41
N ALA A 15 33.16 -35.71 12.09
CA ALA A 15 32.63 -34.75 13.09
C ALA A 15 33.45 -33.55 13.62
N MET A 16 32.78 -32.40 13.77
CA MET A 16 32.57 -31.61 15.02
C MET A 16 31.58 -30.48 14.67
N MET A 17 30.31 -30.50 15.09
CA MET A 17 29.82 -30.09 16.41
C MET A 17 30.49 -28.81 16.95
N VAL A 18 29.94 -27.65 16.59
CA VAL A 18 29.88 -26.50 17.50
C VAL A 18 28.47 -25.92 17.40
N GLY A 19 27.71 -26.13 18.47
CA GLY A 19 26.50 -25.38 18.72
C GLY A 19 26.86 -23.99 19.23
N THR A 20 26.16 -22.98 18.75
CA THR A 20 25.98 -21.72 19.45
C THR A 20 24.48 -21.50 19.63
N LYS A 21 24.00 -21.95 20.80
CA LYS A 21 22.85 -21.34 21.47
C LYS A 21 23.21 -19.86 21.69
N TYR A 22 22.40 -18.94 21.18
CA TYR A 22 22.16 -17.68 21.86
C TYR A 22 20.64 -17.50 21.99
N MET A 23 20.20 -17.48 23.24
CA MET A 23 18.85 -17.18 23.68
C MET A 23 18.58 -15.68 23.62
N ASN A 24 17.29 -15.35 23.51
CA ASN A 24 16.60 -14.17 24.01
C ASN A 24 17.05 -12.79 23.50
N SER A 25 16.16 -12.07 22.83
CA SER A 25 15.10 -11.34 23.54
C SER A 25 14.36 -10.38 22.58
N HIS A 26 13.03 -10.43 22.66
CA HIS A 26 12.03 -9.36 22.50
C HIS A 26 10.92 -9.74 21.54
N ASN A 27 9.93 -10.43 22.11
CA ASN A 27 8.58 -10.49 21.59
C ASN A 27 8.00 -9.07 21.53
N SER A 28 7.72 -8.56 20.34
CA SER A 28 6.74 -7.49 20.15
C SER A 28 5.45 -8.14 19.65
N PRO A 29 4.30 -7.90 20.29
CA PRO A 29 3.10 -8.68 20.04
C PRO A 29 2.53 -8.31 18.67
N PHE A 30 2.33 -9.32 17.82
CA PHE A 30 1.41 -9.23 16.70
C PHE A 30 0.01 -8.97 17.26
N GLN A 31 -0.44 -7.72 17.22
CA GLN A 31 -1.79 -7.37 17.62
C GLN A 31 -2.75 -7.81 16.52
N ARG A 32 -3.41 -8.95 16.75
CA ARG A 32 -4.54 -9.43 15.94
C ARG A 32 -5.71 -8.48 16.17
N VAL A 33 -6.13 -7.72 15.16
CA VAL A 33 -7.31 -6.85 15.26
C VAL A 33 -8.50 -7.52 14.58
N HIS A 34 -9.58 -7.59 15.37
CA HIS A 34 -10.90 -8.08 14.97
C HIS A 34 -11.57 -7.11 13.99
N TYR A 35 -12.22 -7.67 12.96
CA TYR A 35 -13.06 -6.94 12.03
C TYR A 35 -14.38 -6.54 12.73
N PHE A 36 -14.67 -5.23 12.80
CA PHE A 36 -15.99 -4.73 13.23
C PHE A 36 -16.68 -4.03 12.04
N PRO A 37 -17.84 -4.52 11.58
CA PRO A 37 -18.67 -3.78 10.63
C PRO A 37 -19.41 -2.61 11.32
N ARG A 38 -19.52 -1.51 10.58
CA ARG A 38 -20.17 -0.24 10.98
C ARG A 38 -21.70 -0.38 10.86
N ASN A 39 -22.42 -0.30 11.99
CA ASN A 39 -23.87 -0.06 12.00
C ASN A 39 -24.12 1.40 12.41
N ASN A 40 -24.69 2.18 11.50
CA ASN A 40 -25.28 3.49 11.78
C ASN A 40 -26.74 3.27 12.17
N ASP A 41 -27.12 3.62 13.40
CA ASP A 41 -28.49 4.01 13.75
C ASP A 41 -28.48 4.76 15.09
N SER A 42 -28.80 6.05 15.05
CA SER A 42 -29.24 6.80 16.24
C SER A 42 -30.07 8.01 15.82
N LEU A 43 -31.37 7.74 15.71
CA LEU A 43 -32.51 8.51 16.23
C LEU A 43 -32.22 9.92 16.77
N ILE A 44 -32.81 10.94 16.15
CA ILE A 44 -32.98 12.27 16.73
C ILE A 44 -34.46 12.45 17.11
N VAL A 45 -34.70 12.68 18.40
CA VAL A 45 -35.98 13.03 19.02
C VAL A 45 -36.07 14.56 19.12
N GLN A 46 -37.19 15.13 18.67
CA GLN A 46 -37.57 16.54 18.84
C GLN A 46 -37.99 16.84 20.30
N PRO A 47 -37.77 18.05 20.83
CA PRO A 47 -38.53 18.54 21.97
C PRO A 47 -39.61 19.55 21.56
N ASP A 48 -40.81 19.30 22.10
CA ASP A 48 -42.01 20.13 22.05
C ASP A 48 -41.92 21.40 22.94
N THR A 49 -42.72 22.36 22.51
CA THR A 49 -43.17 23.63 23.11
C THR A 49 -43.60 23.62 24.58
N ALA A 50 -43.32 24.72 25.28
CA ALA A 50 -44.16 25.28 26.34
C ALA A 50 -43.99 26.81 26.45
N THR A 51 -45.09 27.47 26.82
CA THR A 51 -45.46 28.87 26.58
C THR A 51 -45.47 29.70 27.87
N GLU A 52 -45.31 31.03 27.71
CA GLU A 52 -45.99 32.14 28.41
C GLU A 52 -45.31 33.01 29.50
N ALA A 53 -45.52 34.32 29.25
CA ALA A 53 -45.71 35.46 30.17
C ALA A 53 -44.52 36.10 30.90
N ASN A 54 -44.12 37.32 30.53
CA ASN A 54 -44.82 38.56 30.93
C ASN A 54 -44.10 39.82 30.41
N SER A 55 -44.91 40.77 29.96
CA SER A 55 -44.59 42.13 29.52
C SER A 55 -44.86 43.13 30.64
N VAL A 56 -43.93 44.03 30.95
CA VAL A 56 -44.24 45.38 31.47
C VAL A 56 -43.19 46.37 30.96
N GLU A 57 -43.70 47.50 30.49
CA GLU A 57 -43.04 48.62 29.84
C GLU A 57 -42.76 49.74 30.86
N ALA A 58 -41.79 50.61 30.51
CA ALA A 58 -41.83 52.07 30.70
C ALA A 58 -40.69 52.73 31.53
N GLU A 59 -40.06 53.67 30.82
CA GLU A 59 -39.56 55.01 31.21
C GLU A 59 -38.15 55.19 31.79
N ASP A 60 -37.26 55.56 30.87
CA ASP A 60 -36.62 56.88 30.75
C ASP A 60 -35.58 57.39 31.78
N THR A 61 -34.60 58.07 31.19
CA THR A 61 -33.66 59.06 31.74
C THR A 61 -32.27 58.68 32.30
N VAL A 62 -31.28 59.28 31.62
CA VAL A 62 -29.96 59.81 32.07
C VAL A 62 -28.70 58.95 31.89
N SER A 63 -27.93 59.38 30.88
CA SER A 63 -26.51 59.18 30.62
C SER A 63 -25.62 59.28 31.86
N HIS A 64 -24.65 58.36 32.00
CA HIS A 64 -23.33 58.68 32.53
C HIS A 64 -22.28 57.79 31.85
N THR A 65 -21.41 58.44 31.08
CA THR A 65 -20.18 57.87 30.52
C THR A 65 -19.30 57.32 31.64
N ILE A 66 -19.11 56.01 31.67
CA ILE A 66 -17.97 55.40 32.34
C ILE A 66 -17.25 54.57 31.29
N THR A 67 -16.15 55.11 30.79
CA THR A 67 -15.12 54.36 30.10
C THR A 67 -14.29 53.61 31.14
N PRO A 68 -14.22 52.26 31.11
CA PRO A 68 -13.07 51.56 31.62
C PRO A 68 -12.24 51.08 30.42
N LYS A 69 -11.08 51.72 30.24
CA LYS A 69 -9.95 51.17 29.51
C LYS A 69 -9.61 49.82 30.14
N LYS A 70 -9.92 48.73 29.45
CA LYS A 70 -9.40 47.40 29.74
C LYS A 70 -8.71 46.89 28.48
N ASP A 71 -7.42 47.22 28.37
CA ASP A 71 -6.47 46.50 27.54
C ASP A 71 -6.52 45.02 27.95
N SER A 72 -7.42 44.27 27.32
CA SER A 72 -7.34 42.82 27.27
C SER A 72 -6.66 42.51 25.95
N THR A 73 -5.34 42.70 25.89
CA THR A 73 -4.55 42.06 24.85
C THR A 73 -4.62 40.56 25.13
N SER A 74 -5.65 39.90 24.61
CA SER A 74 -5.69 38.45 24.54
C SER A 74 -4.52 38.05 23.65
N VAL A 75 -3.38 37.72 24.26
CA VAL A 75 -2.33 37.00 23.56
C VAL A 75 -2.98 35.71 23.04
N PRO A 76 -3.06 35.48 21.72
CA PRO A 76 -3.62 34.24 21.22
C PRO A 76 -2.76 33.10 21.76
N ILE A 77 -3.37 32.21 22.54
CA ILE A 77 -2.73 30.97 22.95
C ILE A 77 -2.61 30.12 21.68
N VAL A 78 -1.45 30.16 21.03
CA VAL A 78 -1.13 29.25 19.94
C VAL A 78 -0.86 27.89 20.59
N LEU A 79 -1.84 27.00 20.54
CA LEU A 79 -1.64 25.61 20.93
C LEU A 79 -0.50 25.05 20.07
N PRO A 80 0.58 24.49 20.66
CA PRO A 80 1.65 23.92 19.85
C PRO A 80 1.07 22.81 19.00
N GLU A 81 1.14 22.97 17.69
CA GLU A 81 0.68 21.97 16.75
C GLU A 81 1.47 20.67 17.00
N LEU A 82 0.77 19.62 17.44
CA LEU A 82 1.37 18.33 17.71
C LEU A 82 1.55 17.63 16.37
N TYR A 83 2.77 17.57 15.86
CA TYR A 83 3.09 16.88 14.60
C TYR A 83 4.06 15.73 14.83
N GLY A 84 4.00 14.74 13.95
CA GLY A 84 5.07 13.78 13.73
C GLY A 84 5.29 13.58 12.23
N TYR A 85 5.96 12.48 11.89
CA TYR A 85 6.39 12.20 10.53
C TYR A 85 6.14 10.74 10.14
N LEU A 86 5.81 10.51 8.87
CA LEU A 86 5.70 9.18 8.28
C LEU A 86 6.73 9.01 7.17
N LYS A 87 7.47 7.91 7.19
CA LYS A 87 8.37 7.50 6.11
C LYS A 87 7.93 6.12 5.57
N PRO A 88 7.07 6.08 4.55
CA PRO A 88 6.62 4.84 3.95
C PRO A 88 7.58 4.37 2.86
N VAL A 89 7.77 3.05 2.79
CA VAL A 89 8.50 2.37 1.72
C VAL A 89 7.63 1.22 1.23
N ALA A 90 7.41 1.16 -0.09
CA ALA A 90 6.75 0.03 -0.73
C ALA A 90 7.73 -0.71 -1.64
N ILE A 91 7.51 -2.02 -1.81
CA ILE A 91 8.16 -2.84 -2.84
C ILE A 91 7.06 -3.55 -3.67
N PRO A 92 6.93 -3.29 -4.99
CA PRO A 92 7.60 -2.23 -5.76
C PRO A 92 7.12 -0.84 -5.29
N TRP A 93 7.28 0.21 -6.09
CA TRP A 93 6.74 1.52 -5.74
C TRP A 93 5.22 1.50 -5.50
N ALA A 94 4.70 2.48 -4.76
CA ALA A 94 3.28 2.70 -4.57
C ALA A 94 2.98 4.19 -4.52
N GLU A 95 1.83 4.61 -5.03
CA GLU A 95 1.19 5.87 -4.65
C GLU A 95 0.81 5.81 -3.17
N ILE A 96 1.15 6.87 -2.44
CA ILE A 96 0.89 7.05 -1.02
C ILE A 96 -0.33 7.95 -0.87
N ILE A 97 -1.39 7.42 -0.27
CA ILE A 97 -2.62 8.17 0.01
C ILE A 97 -2.85 8.13 1.51
N ILE A 98 -3.01 9.28 2.14
CA ILE A 98 -3.21 9.40 3.59
C ILE A 98 -4.44 10.27 3.81
N ASP A 99 -5.43 9.74 4.55
CA ASP A 99 -6.73 10.37 4.76
C ASP A 99 -7.36 10.88 3.44
N ASP A 100 -7.28 10.03 2.42
CA ASP A 100 -7.76 10.27 1.05
C ASP A 100 -7.03 11.39 0.26
N ILE A 101 -5.89 11.87 0.77
CA ILE A 101 -5.02 12.85 0.09
C ILE A 101 -3.77 12.16 -0.46
N SER A 102 -3.44 12.40 -1.74
CA SER A 102 -2.25 11.84 -2.39
C SER A 102 -0.99 12.62 -1.99
N HIS A 103 0.07 11.89 -1.61
CA HIS A 103 1.37 12.41 -1.19
C HIS A 103 2.51 12.02 -2.16
N GLY A 104 2.18 11.58 -3.36
CA GLY A 104 3.14 11.12 -4.37
C GLY A 104 3.47 9.62 -4.23
N ASN A 105 4.63 9.20 -4.72
CA ASN A 105 5.00 7.78 -4.81
C ASN A 105 6.22 7.44 -3.94
N THR A 106 6.25 6.22 -3.41
CA THR A 106 7.46 5.68 -2.78
C THR A 106 8.54 5.36 -3.82
N PRO A 107 9.83 5.53 -3.53
CA PRO A 107 10.36 6.13 -2.31
C PRO A 107 10.27 7.66 -2.33
N LEU A 108 9.98 8.26 -1.18
CA LEU A 108 10.06 9.71 -1.00
C LEU A 108 11.46 10.13 -0.51
N SER A 109 11.89 11.32 -0.92
CA SER A 109 13.15 11.92 -0.47
C SER A 109 13.12 12.36 1.00
N HIS A 110 11.95 12.74 1.51
CA HIS A 110 11.74 13.22 2.87
C HIS A 110 10.50 12.59 3.50
N PRO A 111 10.44 12.46 4.84
CA PRO A 111 9.23 12.03 5.54
C PRO A 111 8.06 13.00 5.34
N ILE A 112 6.84 12.48 5.36
CA ILE A 112 5.60 13.24 5.29
C ILE A 112 5.28 13.76 6.69
N LYS A 113 5.11 15.08 6.83
CA LYS A 113 4.67 15.70 8.10
C LYS A 113 3.16 15.52 8.27
N LEU A 114 2.73 14.96 9.40
CA LEU A 114 1.33 14.69 9.73
C LEU A 114 1.03 15.15 11.15
N THR A 115 -0.23 15.44 11.45
CA THR A 115 -0.67 15.69 12.82
C THR A 115 -0.41 14.45 13.68
N ALA A 116 -0.13 14.64 14.97
CA ALA A 116 -0.07 13.53 15.89
C ALA A 116 -1.48 12.95 16.07
N GLY A 117 -1.59 11.62 16.06
CA GLY A 117 -2.88 10.93 16.09
C GLY A 117 -2.97 9.81 15.06
N ASN A 118 -4.19 9.36 14.79
CA ASN A 118 -4.44 8.25 13.89
C ASN A 118 -4.69 8.73 12.47
N HIS A 119 -4.06 8.07 11.50
CA HIS A 119 -4.18 8.35 10.08
C HIS A 119 -4.46 7.07 9.32
N PHE A 120 -5.28 7.13 8.27
CA PHE A 120 -5.52 6.00 7.39
C PHE A 120 -4.60 6.10 6.18
N ILE A 121 -3.70 5.14 6.02
CA ILE A 121 -2.81 5.05 4.86
C ILE A 121 -3.31 4.00 3.88
N LYS A 122 -3.29 4.35 2.59
CA LYS A 122 -3.43 3.43 1.45
C LYS A 122 -2.16 3.51 0.60
N LEU A 123 -1.64 2.36 0.21
CA LEU A 123 -0.54 2.21 -0.75
C LEU A 123 -1.09 1.52 -1.99
N LYS A 124 -1.12 2.25 -3.10
CA LYS A 124 -1.71 1.80 -4.36
C LYS A 124 -0.66 1.63 -5.44
N HIS A 125 -0.70 0.52 -6.15
CA HIS A 125 0.11 0.30 -7.35
C HIS A 125 -0.80 -0.28 -8.44
N PRO A 126 -0.65 0.11 -9.72
CA PRO A 126 -1.57 -0.30 -10.79
C PRO A 126 -1.77 -1.82 -10.89
N ASN A 127 -0.69 -2.58 -10.65
CA ASN A 127 -0.63 -4.02 -10.89
C ASN A 127 -0.34 -4.84 -9.63
N ARG A 128 -0.68 -4.30 -8.45
CA ARG A 128 -0.51 -5.02 -7.17
C ARG A 128 -1.77 -4.86 -6.33
N LYS A 129 -1.93 -5.74 -5.34
CA LYS A 129 -3.01 -5.60 -4.37
C LYS A 129 -2.80 -4.34 -3.54
N GLU A 130 -3.84 -3.53 -3.42
CA GLU A 130 -3.85 -2.36 -2.54
C GLU A 130 -3.59 -2.79 -1.09
N PHE A 131 -2.76 -2.01 -0.39
CA PHE A 131 -2.52 -2.15 1.04
C PHE A 131 -3.14 -0.96 1.76
N SER A 132 -3.86 -1.22 2.86
CA SER A 132 -4.54 -0.20 3.65
C SER A 132 -4.40 -0.49 5.14
N GLN A 133 -4.07 0.53 5.94
CA GLN A 133 -3.82 0.39 7.38
C GLN A 133 -4.15 1.67 8.15
N LEU A 134 -4.68 1.53 9.37
CA LEU A 134 -4.73 2.62 10.35
C LEU A 134 -3.38 2.68 11.10
N ILE A 135 -2.71 3.82 11.04
CA ILE A 135 -1.42 4.07 11.70
C ILE A 135 -1.57 5.14 12.77
N SER A 136 -0.68 5.14 13.76
CA SER A 136 -0.63 6.17 14.81
C SER A 136 0.69 6.93 14.73
N ILE A 137 0.61 8.24 14.60
CA ILE A 137 1.75 9.16 14.53
C ILE A 137 1.93 9.81 15.90
N ALA A 138 3.08 9.57 16.52
CA ALA A 138 3.45 10.23 17.77
C ALA A 138 4.10 11.60 17.51
N LYS A 139 3.98 12.51 18.48
CA LYS A 139 4.56 13.85 18.41
C LYS A 139 6.08 13.78 18.34
N ASP A 140 6.69 14.57 17.45
CA ASP A 140 8.13 14.70 17.21
C ASP A 140 8.83 13.39 16.83
N GLU A 141 8.07 12.34 16.49
CA GLU A 141 8.59 11.03 16.08
C GLU A 141 8.43 10.79 14.59
N THR A 142 9.23 9.88 14.04
CA THR A 142 9.09 9.39 12.67
C THR A 142 8.68 7.91 12.67
N LEU A 143 7.44 7.63 12.28
CA LEU A 143 6.99 6.28 11.99
C LEU A 143 7.57 5.84 10.65
N LYS A 144 8.27 4.70 10.63
CA LYS A 144 8.75 4.04 9.41
C LYS A 144 7.90 2.82 9.13
N ILE A 145 7.35 2.72 7.93
CA ILE A 145 6.63 1.52 7.48
C ILE A 145 7.30 0.98 6.21
N GLN A 146 7.43 -0.33 6.13
CA GLN A 146 7.91 -1.03 4.94
C GLN A 146 6.91 -2.11 4.55
N VAL A 147 6.44 -2.06 3.32
CA VAL A 147 5.37 -2.94 2.81
C VAL A 147 5.80 -3.56 1.49
N THR A 148 5.72 -4.88 1.37
CA THR A 148 5.81 -5.57 0.08
C THR A 148 4.41 -5.80 -0.44
N LEU A 149 4.06 -5.18 -1.58
CA LEU A 149 2.73 -5.30 -2.16
C LEU A 149 2.55 -6.67 -2.82
N GLN A 150 1.41 -7.31 -2.53
CA GLN A 150 1.10 -8.64 -3.05
C GLN A 150 0.78 -8.60 -4.54
N GLU A 151 1.16 -9.66 -5.25
CA GLU A 151 0.79 -9.85 -6.64
C GLU A 151 -0.69 -10.11 -6.81
N VAL A 152 -1.21 -9.60 -7.91
CA VAL A 152 -2.52 -9.96 -8.45
C VAL A 152 -2.30 -10.52 -9.85
N PHE A 153 -3.23 -11.34 -10.30
CA PHE A 153 -3.05 -12.13 -11.51
C PHE A 153 -4.20 -11.91 -12.48
N GLY A 154 -3.92 -12.15 -13.75
CA GLY A 154 -4.90 -12.23 -14.83
C GLY A 154 -4.51 -13.36 -15.78
N PHE A 155 -5.13 -13.37 -16.95
CA PHE A 155 -4.97 -14.44 -17.92
C PHE A 155 -4.76 -13.91 -19.33
N LEU A 156 -3.98 -14.63 -20.14
CA LEU A 156 -3.86 -14.44 -21.57
C LEU A 156 -4.49 -15.64 -22.28
N ARG A 157 -5.50 -15.38 -23.12
CA ARG A 157 -6.01 -16.34 -24.08
C ARG A 157 -5.57 -15.92 -25.48
N ILE A 158 -4.80 -16.77 -26.14
CA ILE A 158 -4.14 -16.42 -27.39
C ILE A 158 -4.38 -17.48 -28.47
N ASN A 159 -4.76 -17.02 -29.65
CA ASN A 159 -4.85 -17.83 -30.86
C ASN A 159 -3.87 -17.28 -31.89
N VAL A 160 -3.11 -18.15 -32.54
CA VAL A 160 -2.13 -17.74 -33.56
C VAL A 160 -2.27 -18.63 -34.79
N ASN A 161 -2.24 -18.04 -35.97
CA ASN A 161 -2.28 -18.73 -37.25
C ASN A 161 -1.16 -18.24 -38.20
N PRO A 162 -0.30 -19.12 -38.75
CA PRO A 162 -0.13 -20.53 -38.36
C PRO A 162 0.38 -20.68 -36.93
N TRP A 163 0.49 -21.92 -36.45
CA TRP A 163 1.00 -22.19 -35.10
C TRP A 163 2.38 -21.55 -34.83
N ALA A 164 2.63 -21.16 -33.59
CA ALA A 164 3.88 -20.58 -33.14
C ALA A 164 4.17 -20.94 -31.68
N GLU A 165 5.44 -20.86 -31.29
CA GLU A 165 5.87 -20.94 -29.89
C GLU A 165 5.58 -19.61 -29.18
N ILE A 166 4.95 -19.65 -28.01
CA ILE A 166 4.62 -18.48 -27.20
C ILE A 166 5.68 -18.30 -26.13
N TYR A 167 6.26 -17.11 -26.08
CA TYR A 167 7.16 -16.66 -25.02
C TYR A 167 6.57 -15.42 -24.35
N ILE A 168 6.61 -15.38 -23.02
CA ILE A 168 6.21 -14.23 -22.21
C ILE A 168 7.41 -13.83 -21.36
N ASP A 169 7.87 -12.59 -21.49
CA ASP A 169 9.06 -12.05 -20.80
C ASP A 169 10.30 -12.95 -20.97
N GLY A 170 10.46 -13.50 -22.18
CA GLY A 170 11.54 -14.43 -22.53
C GLY A 170 11.35 -15.88 -22.07
N GLU A 171 10.30 -16.19 -21.30
CA GLU A 171 10.01 -17.55 -20.83
C GLU A 171 9.03 -18.26 -21.79
N LYS A 172 9.39 -19.46 -22.27
CA LYS A 172 8.51 -20.28 -23.12
C LYS A 172 7.28 -20.75 -22.34
N LYS A 173 6.09 -20.34 -22.77
CA LYS A 173 4.80 -20.74 -22.15
C LYS A 173 4.11 -21.89 -22.87
N GLY A 174 4.42 -22.14 -24.15
CA GLY A 174 3.82 -23.24 -24.90
C GLY A 174 3.90 -23.05 -26.42
N ILE A 175 3.06 -23.81 -27.14
CA ILE A 175 2.92 -23.76 -28.60
C ILE A 175 1.42 -23.68 -28.91
N THR A 176 1.01 -22.83 -29.86
CA THR A 176 -0.39 -22.74 -30.26
C THR A 176 -0.82 -23.93 -31.14
N PRO A 177 -2.10 -24.35 -31.10
CA PRO A 177 -3.15 -23.86 -30.19
C PRO A 177 -2.97 -24.38 -28.75
N ILE A 178 -3.23 -23.52 -27.76
CA ILE A 178 -3.24 -23.87 -26.33
C ILE A 178 -4.68 -23.89 -25.83
N ALA A 179 -5.05 -24.92 -25.06
CA ALA A 179 -6.42 -25.06 -24.55
C ALA A 179 -6.72 -24.09 -23.41
N ASP A 180 -5.83 -24.04 -22.42
CA ASP A 180 -6.01 -23.25 -21.22
C ASP A 180 -5.42 -21.84 -21.35
N PRO A 181 -6.08 -20.79 -20.81
CA PRO A 181 -5.49 -19.47 -20.69
C PRO A 181 -4.20 -19.49 -19.86
N ILE A 182 -3.21 -18.72 -20.29
CA ILE A 182 -1.93 -18.59 -19.59
C ILE A 182 -2.12 -17.61 -18.43
N ARG A 183 -1.92 -18.09 -17.20
CA ARG A 183 -1.96 -17.25 -15.99
C ARG A 183 -0.70 -16.41 -15.89
N LEU A 184 -0.85 -15.10 -15.74
CA LEU A 184 0.24 -14.14 -15.66
C LEU A 184 -0.01 -13.15 -14.52
N THR A 185 1.05 -12.52 -14.01
CA THR A 185 0.89 -11.32 -13.18
C THR A 185 0.16 -10.25 -13.98
N THR A 186 -0.47 -9.29 -13.30
CA THR A 186 -1.13 -8.21 -14.02
C THR A 186 -0.11 -7.16 -14.45
N GLY A 187 -0.49 -6.36 -15.45
CA GLY A 187 0.37 -5.33 -15.98
C GLY A 187 1.06 -5.71 -17.28
N GLU A 188 2.15 -5.01 -17.55
CA GLU A 188 2.90 -5.14 -18.80
C GLU A 188 3.69 -6.43 -18.86
N HIS A 189 3.58 -7.10 -20.00
CA HIS A 189 4.31 -8.31 -20.34
C HIS A 189 4.77 -8.23 -21.80
N GLU A 190 5.96 -8.74 -22.09
CA GLU A 190 6.47 -8.86 -23.45
C GLU A 190 6.04 -10.21 -24.05
N LEU A 191 5.18 -10.18 -25.06
CA LEU A 191 4.75 -11.35 -25.80
C LEU A 191 5.59 -11.49 -27.07
N GLU A 192 6.29 -12.61 -27.20
CA GLU A 192 7.01 -13.02 -28.40
C GLU A 192 6.42 -14.31 -28.98
N LEU A 193 6.24 -14.33 -30.30
CA LEU A 193 5.89 -15.53 -31.05
C LEU A 193 7.08 -15.97 -31.88
N LYS A 194 7.50 -17.23 -31.72
CA LYS A 194 8.70 -17.78 -32.38
C LYS A 194 8.42 -19.04 -33.18
N LYS A 195 9.31 -19.34 -34.11
CA LYS A 195 9.44 -20.65 -34.75
C LYS A 195 10.91 -21.04 -34.78
N GLY A 196 11.31 -21.96 -33.91
CA GLY A 196 12.72 -22.17 -33.61
C GLY A 196 13.35 -20.87 -33.07
N GLU A 197 14.53 -20.52 -33.58
CA GLU A 197 15.28 -19.32 -33.16
C GLU A 197 14.73 -18.00 -33.74
N SER A 198 13.79 -18.06 -34.69
CA SER A 198 13.26 -16.85 -35.35
C SER A 198 12.07 -16.25 -34.59
N ILE A 199 12.18 -14.96 -34.25
CA ILE A 199 11.06 -14.15 -33.74
C ILE A 199 10.20 -13.73 -34.92
N LEU A 200 8.94 -14.17 -34.95
CA LEU A 200 7.97 -13.86 -36.00
C LEU A 200 7.15 -12.63 -35.63
N TRP A 201 6.89 -12.41 -34.34
CA TRP A 201 6.09 -11.30 -33.86
C TRP A 201 6.44 -10.97 -32.41
N LYS A 202 6.36 -9.69 -32.04
CA LYS A 202 6.69 -9.20 -30.70
C LYS A 202 5.82 -7.99 -30.34
N LYS A 203 5.27 -7.97 -29.12
CA LYS A 203 4.47 -6.84 -28.63
C LYS A 203 4.40 -6.81 -27.10
N THR A 204 4.38 -5.62 -26.53
CA THR A 204 3.97 -5.41 -25.13
C THR A 204 2.46 -5.53 -24.99
N ILE A 205 2.01 -6.43 -24.12
CA ILE A 205 0.61 -6.64 -23.77
C ILE A 205 0.36 -6.25 -22.32
N ILE A 206 -0.86 -5.84 -21.98
CA ILE A 206 -1.27 -5.51 -20.61
C ILE A 206 -2.26 -6.57 -20.14
N ILE A 207 -1.89 -7.33 -19.12
CA ILE A 207 -2.74 -8.33 -18.50
C ILE A 207 -3.64 -7.67 -17.45
N PRO A 208 -4.97 -7.73 -17.61
CA PRO A 208 -5.91 -7.07 -16.71
C PRO A 208 -6.01 -7.81 -15.37
N VAL A 209 -6.39 -7.07 -14.32
CA VAL A 209 -6.55 -7.61 -12.96
C VAL A 209 -7.76 -8.53 -12.88
N ASN A 210 -7.54 -9.79 -12.47
CA ASN A 210 -8.57 -10.82 -12.32
C ASN A 210 -9.43 -11.06 -13.57
N ASP A 211 -8.89 -10.75 -14.76
CA ASP A 211 -9.60 -10.89 -16.03
C ASP A 211 -8.69 -11.47 -17.12
N THR A 212 -9.22 -11.70 -18.31
CA THR A 212 -8.55 -12.35 -19.43
C THR A 212 -8.35 -11.40 -20.62
N LEU A 213 -7.09 -11.14 -20.97
CA LEU A 213 -6.75 -10.56 -22.27
C LEU A 213 -6.91 -11.61 -23.36
N LYS A 214 -7.68 -11.30 -24.41
CA LYS A 214 -7.84 -12.16 -25.59
C LYS A 214 -7.06 -11.59 -26.76
N GLN A 215 -6.24 -12.42 -27.42
CA GLN A 215 -5.47 -12.06 -28.60
C GLN A 215 -5.69 -13.09 -29.72
N THR A 216 -5.84 -12.60 -30.95
CA THR A 216 -5.83 -13.42 -32.16
C THR A 216 -4.83 -12.78 -33.11
N ILE A 217 -3.83 -13.55 -33.53
CA ILE A 217 -2.71 -13.05 -34.35
C ILE A 217 -2.61 -13.91 -35.61
N ASN A 218 -2.51 -13.25 -36.76
CA ASN A 218 -2.17 -13.87 -38.03
C ASN A 218 -0.76 -13.39 -38.40
N LEU A 219 0.16 -14.33 -38.61
CA LEU A 219 1.58 -14.05 -38.93
C LEU A 219 1.80 -13.92 -40.44
#